data_AF-A0A349K4B3-F1
#
_entry.id   AF-A0A349K4B3-F1
#
_cell.length_a   1.000
_cell.length_b   1.000
_cell.length_c   1.000
_cell.angle_alpha   90.00
_cell.angle_beta   90.00
_cell.angle_gamma   90.00
#
_symmetry.space_group_name_H-M   'P 1'
#
loop_
_entity.id
_entity.type
_entity.pdbx_description
1 polymer ?
#
loop_
_entity_poly.entity_id
_entity_poly.type
_entity_poly.pdbx_seq_one_letter_code
_entity_poly.pdbx_strand_id
1 'polypeptide(L)'
;MKCSLWPLPLLPLLAGATLGAEKPKPLYTSPVITSRTPGHAVSIDVDLKGSRSLYLVVDETGDGYGCDWADWIEPRLVGPKGTLKLTELKWKGAFAGWGSAKINRNAGGQQMVVDGKPVSCGIGTHAPSTIIYDLPEGYTRFVARGGLDKGGVGQQGGKTTSVR
;
A
#
# COMPACT_ATOMS: atom_id res chain seq x y z
N MET A 1 -47.21 -4.47 -64.93
CA MET A 1 -46.90 -3.78 -63.66
C MET A 1 -46.12 -4.75 -62.79
N LYS A 2 -44.80 -4.57 -62.66
CA LYS A 2 -43.93 -5.39 -61.78
C LYS A 2 -43.25 -4.43 -60.80
N CYS A 3 -43.62 -4.54 -59.52
CA CYS A 3 -43.01 -3.79 -58.43
C CYS A 3 -41.60 -4.33 -58.16
N SER A 4 -40.60 -3.47 -58.27
CA SER A 4 -39.23 -3.73 -57.83
C SER A 4 -39.08 -3.22 -56.39
N LEU A 5 -39.01 -4.13 -55.44
CA LEU A 5 -38.57 -3.84 -54.06
C LEU A 5 -37.05 -3.99 -54.01
N TRP A 6 -36.35 -2.89 -53.71
CA TRP A 6 -34.94 -2.93 -53.35
C TRP A 6 -34.80 -3.09 -51.83
N PRO A 7 -33.91 -3.97 -51.32
CA PRO A 7 -33.71 -4.10 -49.88
C PRO A 7 -32.86 -2.94 -49.36
N LEU A 8 -33.24 -2.40 -48.20
CA LEU A 8 -32.39 -1.46 -47.46
C LEU A 8 -31.14 -2.17 -46.91
N PRO A 9 -29.96 -1.53 -46.93
CA PRO A 9 -28.77 -2.09 -46.30
C PRO A 9 -28.91 -2.01 -44.77
N LEU A 10 -28.68 -3.15 -44.11
CA LEU A 10 -28.55 -3.23 -42.66
C LEU A 10 -27.23 -2.53 -42.24
N LEU A 11 -27.29 -1.41 -41.53
CA LEU A 11 -26.13 -0.87 -40.83
C LEU A 11 -25.83 -1.74 -39.60
N PRO A 12 -24.60 -2.24 -39.40
CA PRO A 12 -24.25 -2.95 -38.18
C PRO A 12 -24.16 -1.96 -37.02
N LEU A 13 -24.87 -2.27 -35.94
CA LEU A 13 -24.75 -1.56 -34.66
C LEU A 13 -23.38 -1.91 -34.07
N LEU A 14 -22.45 -0.95 -34.06
CA LEU A 14 -21.19 -1.09 -33.33
C LEU A 14 -21.49 -1.09 -31.83
N ALA A 15 -21.48 -2.28 -31.22
CA ALA A 15 -21.50 -2.42 -29.77
C ALA A 15 -20.23 -1.79 -29.18
N GLY A 16 -20.38 -0.69 -28.46
CA GLY A 16 -19.29 -0.06 -27.73
C GLY A 16 -18.80 -0.99 -26.61
N ALA A 17 -17.55 -1.41 -26.68
CA ALA A 17 -16.92 -2.15 -25.59
C ALA A 17 -16.75 -1.20 -24.38
N THR A 18 -17.44 -1.50 -23.29
CA THR A 18 -17.16 -0.88 -21.99
C THR A 18 -15.85 -1.47 -21.47
N LEU A 19 -14.76 -0.72 -21.55
CA LEU A 19 -13.54 -1.03 -20.83
C LEU A 19 -13.81 -0.80 -19.34
N GLY A 20 -14.17 -1.87 -18.62
CA GLY A 20 -14.11 -1.85 -17.16
C GLY A 20 -12.66 -1.58 -16.74
N ALA A 21 -12.44 -0.51 -15.97
CA ALA A 21 -11.13 -0.24 -15.42
C ALA A 21 -10.73 -1.40 -14.50
N GLU A 22 -9.78 -2.22 -14.95
CA GLU A 22 -9.21 -3.30 -14.14
C GLU A 22 -8.59 -2.67 -12.89
N LYS A 23 -8.86 -3.26 -11.71
CA LYS A 23 -8.24 -2.80 -10.47
C LYS A 23 -6.72 -2.83 -10.65
N PRO A 24 -5.99 -1.77 -10.29
CA PRO A 24 -4.54 -1.76 -10.46
C PRO A 24 -3.90 -2.95 -9.74
N LYS A 25 -3.16 -3.76 -10.49
CA LYS A 25 -2.39 -4.87 -9.91
C LYS A 25 -1.27 -4.29 -9.03
N PRO A 26 -1.13 -4.74 -7.77
CA PRO A 26 -0.04 -4.25 -6.92
C PRO A 26 1.31 -4.66 -7.50
N LEU A 27 2.30 -3.77 -7.42
CA LEU A 27 3.68 -4.06 -7.80
C LEU A 27 4.35 -5.06 -6.85
N TYR A 28 3.87 -5.12 -5.60
CA TYR A 28 4.33 -6.04 -4.57
C TYR A 28 3.20 -6.32 -3.57
N THR A 29 3.14 -7.55 -3.08
CA THR A 29 2.28 -7.96 -1.96
C THR A 29 3.08 -8.88 -1.06
N SER A 30 3.06 -8.61 0.24
CA SER A 30 3.77 -9.44 1.21
C SER A 30 3.00 -10.74 1.52
N PRO A 31 3.69 -11.81 1.97
CA PRO A 31 3.04 -12.82 2.80
C PRO A 31 2.45 -12.16 4.05
N VAL A 32 1.43 -12.76 4.66
CA VAL A 32 0.88 -12.23 5.92
C VAL A 32 1.97 -12.20 7.00
N ILE A 33 2.17 -11.03 7.58
CA ILE A 33 3.11 -10.80 8.67
C ILE A 33 2.36 -10.98 9.98
N THR A 34 2.85 -11.86 10.85
CA THR A 34 2.26 -12.14 12.17
C THR A 34 3.33 -12.03 13.25
N SER A 35 2.93 -12.16 14.52
CA SER A 35 3.87 -12.31 15.65
C SER A 35 4.78 -13.55 15.55
N ARG A 36 4.53 -14.47 14.62
CA ARG A 36 5.40 -15.63 14.34
C ARG A 36 6.39 -15.36 13.19
N THR A 37 6.22 -14.28 12.45
CA THR A 37 7.14 -13.93 11.36
C THR A 37 8.48 -13.50 11.95
N PRO A 38 9.62 -14.09 11.54
CA PRO A 38 10.93 -13.70 12.06
C PRO A 38 11.18 -12.20 11.94
N GLY A 39 11.53 -11.56 13.06
CA GLY A 39 11.75 -10.11 13.11
C GLY A 39 10.49 -9.24 12.95
N HIS A 40 9.30 -9.85 12.99
CA HIS A 40 7.98 -9.20 12.81
C HIS A 40 7.90 -8.31 11.57
N ALA A 41 8.70 -8.60 10.53
CA ALA A 41 8.84 -7.72 9.38
C ALA A 41 9.32 -8.46 8.13
N VAL A 42 9.11 -7.85 6.98
CA VAL A 42 9.63 -8.27 5.68
C VAL A 42 10.38 -7.13 5.01
N SER A 43 11.34 -7.47 4.14
CA SER A 43 12.03 -6.48 3.30
C SER A 43 11.27 -6.29 1.99
N ILE A 44 11.22 -5.05 1.53
CA ILE A 44 10.49 -4.63 0.35
C ILE A 44 11.46 -3.86 -0.56
N ASP A 45 11.57 -4.30 -1.80
CA ASP A 45 12.36 -3.65 -2.86
C ASP A 45 11.60 -3.80 -4.19
N VAL A 46 11.11 -2.68 -4.73
CA VAL A 46 10.14 -2.66 -5.84
C VAL A 46 10.61 -1.70 -6.92
N ASP A 47 10.54 -2.13 -8.19
CA ASP A 47 10.77 -1.26 -9.35
C ASP A 47 9.57 -0.33 -9.57
N LEU A 48 9.84 0.97 -9.69
CA LEU A 48 8.85 2.03 -9.90
C LEU A 48 8.90 2.62 -11.32
N LYS A 49 9.68 2.06 -12.25
CA LYS A 49 9.74 2.59 -13.63
C LYS A 49 8.35 2.75 -14.24
N GLY A 50 8.08 3.94 -14.77
CA GLY A 50 6.79 4.29 -15.37
C GLY A 50 5.69 4.65 -14.37
N SER A 51 5.93 4.50 -13.07
CA SER A 51 4.96 4.88 -12.03
C SER A 51 5.02 6.38 -11.73
N ARG A 52 3.85 6.98 -11.47
CA ARG A 52 3.71 8.41 -11.11
C ARG A 52 3.23 8.65 -9.69
N SER A 53 2.62 7.62 -9.08
CA SER A 53 2.14 7.68 -7.71
C SER A 53 2.52 6.39 -7.00
N LEU A 54 2.76 6.48 -5.70
CA LEU A 54 3.03 5.36 -4.82
C LEU A 54 1.91 5.26 -3.79
N TYR A 55 1.35 4.06 -3.68
CA TYR A 55 0.34 3.72 -2.70
C TYR A 55 0.97 2.72 -1.73
N LEU A 56 1.10 3.14 -0.47
CA LEU A 56 1.47 2.25 0.63
C LEU A 56 0.16 1.76 1.25
N VAL A 57 -0.13 0.47 1.11
CA VAL A 57 -1.38 -0.14 1.55
C VAL A 57 -1.07 -1.19 2.61
N VAL A 58 -1.87 -1.20 3.67
CA VAL A 58 -1.88 -2.27 4.67
C VAL A 58 -3.29 -2.83 4.68
N ASP A 59 -3.44 -4.08 4.25
CA ASP A 59 -4.74 -4.73 4.15
C ASP A 59 -5.17 -5.33 5.50
N GLU A 60 -6.47 -5.35 5.74
CA GLU A 60 -7.09 -6.21 6.75
C GLU A 60 -6.94 -7.68 6.35
N THR A 61 -6.70 -8.57 7.31
CA THR A 61 -6.59 -10.01 7.05
C THR A 61 -7.79 -10.80 7.59
N GLY A 62 -7.70 -12.13 7.63
CA GLY A 62 -8.86 -13.00 7.86
C GLY A 62 -9.44 -12.98 9.27
N ASP A 63 -8.76 -12.39 10.25
CA ASP A 63 -9.18 -12.31 11.65
C ASP A 63 -9.75 -10.95 12.06
N GLY A 64 -10.07 -10.10 11.08
CA GLY A 64 -10.46 -8.71 11.29
C GLY A 64 -9.25 -7.77 11.29
N TYR A 65 -9.44 -6.51 11.66
CA TYR A 65 -8.34 -5.54 11.75
C TYR A 65 -7.88 -5.25 13.20
N GLY A 66 -8.39 -5.99 14.19
CA GLY A 66 -8.15 -5.71 15.60
C GLY A 66 -6.71 -6.00 16.02
N CYS A 67 -5.96 -4.97 16.45
CA CYS A 67 -4.54 -5.04 16.84
C CYS A 67 -3.55 -5.05 15.65
N ASP A 68 -3.97 -4.62 14.46
CA ASP A 68 -3.16 -4.60 13.24
C ASP A 68 -2.40 -3.30 13.05
N TRP A 69 -1.48 -3.05 13.98
CA TRP A 69 -0.58 -1.90 13.93
C TRP A 69 0.61 -2.22 13.04
N ALA A 70 0.86 -1.38 12.05
CA ALA A 70 1.90 -1.58 11.05
C ALA A 70 2.83 -0.38 10.96
N ASP A 71 4.11 -0.67 10.70
CA ASP A 71 5.14 0.31 10.47
C ASP A 71 5.76 0.11 9.07
N TRP A 72 5.77 1.18 8.29
CA TRP A 72 6.69 1.33 7.15
C TRP A 72 8.03 1.83 7.71
N ILE A 73 9.02 0.94 7.77
CA ILE A 73 10.33 1.17 8.38
C ILE A 73 11.33 1.60 7.30
N GLU A 74 12.00 2.73 7.54
CA GLU A 74 12.94 3.37 6.60
C GLU A 74 12.44 3.46 5.13
N PRO A 75 11.18 3.87 4.90
CA PRO A 75 10.60 3.87 3.56
C PRO A 75 11.24 4.97 2.72
N ARG A 76 11.81 4.58 1.58
CA ARG A 76 12.61 5.49 0.75
C ARG A 76 12.49 5.20 -0.73
N LEU A 77 12.67 6.24 -1.52
CA LEU A 77 12.81 6.20 -2.95
C LEU A 77 14.30 6.21 -3.32
N VAL A 78 14.69 5.42 -4.31
CA VAL A 78 16.07 5.32 -4.81
C VAL A 78 16.10 5.53 -6.32
N GLY A 79 17.07 6.30 -6.81
CA GLY A 79 17.29 6.51 -8.24
C GLY A 79 18.55 7.34 -8.52
N PRO A 80 18.74 7.85 -9.75
CA PRO A 80 19.91 8.66 -10.13
C PRO A 80 20.13 9.91 -9.26
N LYS A 81 19.07 10.44 -8.63
CA LYS A 81 19.15 11.58 -7.71
C LYS A 81 19.57 11.19 -6.28
N GLY A 82 19.87 9.93 -6.03
CA GLY A 82 20.21 9.39 -4.71
C GLY A 82 19.01 8.78 -4.00
N THR A 83 18.94 8.99 -2.69
CA THR A 83 17.91 8.44 -1.81
C THR A 83 17.05 9.56 -1.24
N LEU A 84 15.72 9.39 -1.29
CA LEU A 84 14.75 10.30 -0.67
C LEU A 84 13.87 9.53 0.31
N LYS A 85 13.83 9.95 1.57
CA LYS A 85 12.98 9.31 2.57
C LYS A 85 11.54 9.75 2.38
N LEU A 86 10.57 8.82 2.46
CA LEU A 86 9.15 9.18 2.38
C LEU A 86 8.68 10.00 3.60
N THR A 87 9.40 9.92 4.73
CA THR A 87 9.15 10.76 5.92
C THR A 87 9.51 12.23 5.70
N GLU A 88 10.26 12.56 4.65
CA GLU A 88 10.63 13.94 4.26
C GLU A 88 9.74 14.45 3.13
N LEU A 89 8.92 13.58 2.53
CA LEU A 89 7.99 13.91 1.46
C LEU A 89 6.58 14.14 2.04
N LYS A 90 5.90 15.18 1.56
CA LYS A 90 4.49 15.40 1.91
C LYS A 90 3.63 14.42 1.12
N TRP A 91 2.89 13.54 1.81
CA TRP A 91 1.89 12.70 1.16
C TRP A 91 0.75 13.54 0.60
N LYS A 92 0.09 13.02 -0.44
CA LYS A 92 -1.14 13.57 -0.99
C LYS A 92 -2.35 13.28 -0.10
N GLY A 93 -2.33 12.13 0.57
CA GLY A 93 -3.38 11.72 1.50
C GLY A 93 -2.97 10.49 2.29
N ALA A 94 -3.61 10.29 3.44
CA ALA A 94 -3.39 9.14 4.29
C ALA A 94 -4.69 8.75 5.01
N PHE A 95 -4.92 7.45 5.14
CA PHE A 95 -6.03 6.84 5.87
C PHE A 95 -5.52 5.67 6.71
N ALA A 96 -6.10 5.49 7.89
CA ALA A 96 -5.91 4.33 8.77
C ALA A 96 -7.26 3.98 9.39
N GLY A 97 -7.57 2.69 9.48
CA GLY A 97 -8.84 2.20 10.04
C GLY A 97 -8.97 2.55 11.53
N TRP A 98 -7.85 2.64 12.23
CA TRP A 98 -7.78 3.15 13.59
C TRP A 98 -6.63 4.14 13.76
N GLY A 99 -6.81 5.15 14.60
CA GLY A 99 -5.80 6.17 14.85
C GLY A 99 -5.53 7.02 13.61
N SER A 100 -4.25 7.19 13.25
CA SER A 100 -3.85 7.92 12.04
C SER A 100 -2.47 7.47 11.59
N ALA A 101 -2.16 7.63 10.31
CA ALA A 101 -0.80 7.52 9.83
C ALA A 101 0.07 8.64 10.44
N LYS A 102 1.24 8.31 10.98
CA LYS A 102 2.13 9.29 11.62
C LYS A 102 3.58 9.09 11.21
N ILE A 103 4.28 10.19 10.98
CA ILE A 103 5.71 10.18 10.70
C ILE A 103 6.47 9.97 12.03
N ASN A 104 7.37 8.99 12.04
CA ASN A 104 8.26 8.61 13.15
C ASN A 104 7.54 8.30 14.47
N ARG A 105 6.26 7.91 14.39
CA ARG A 105 5.41 7.49 15.50
C ARG A 105 4.48 6.39 15.01
N ASN A 106 4.08 5.49 15.91
CA ASN A 106 3.09 4.47 15.59
C ASN A 106 1.68 5.08 15.44
N ALA A 107 0.69 4.27 15.06
CA ALA A 107 -0.68 4.75 14.81
C ALA A 107 -1.31 5.53 15.98
N GLY A 108 -0.96 5.14 17.22
CA GLY A 108 -1.40 5.77 18.46
C GLY A 108 -0.59 6.99 18.90
N GLY A 109 0.48 7.37 18.18
CA GLY A 109 1.32 8.53 18.50
C GLY A 109 2.48 8.25 19.44
N GLN A 110 2.73 6.98 19.78
CA GLN A 110 3.87 6.56 20.59
C GLN A 110 5.10 6.27 19.70
N GLN A 111 6.23 5.95 20.33
CA GLN A 111 7.43 5.52 19.62
C GLN A 111 7.17 4.21 18.86
N MET A 112 7.65 4.15 17.61
CA MET A 112 7.61 2.94 16.79
C MET A 112 8.60 1.90 17.32
N VAL A 113 8.15 0.66 17.50
CA VAL A 113 9.00 -0.44 17.98
C VAL A 113 8.60 -1.72 17.26
N VAL A 114 9.54 -2.34 16.56
CA VAL A 114 9.31 -3.59 15.80
C VAL A 114 10.26 -4.65 16.33
N ASP A 115 9.73 -5.81 16.73
CA ASP A 115 10.53 -6.92 17.30
C ASP A 115 11.44 -6.46 18.46
N GLY A 116 10.89 -5.65 19.36
CA GLY A 116 11.62 -5.07 20.50
C GLY A 116 12.65 -4.00 20.14
N LYS A 117 12.86 -3.69 18.85
CA LYS A 117 13.85 -2.72 18.37
C LYS A 117 13.17 -1.38 18.07
N PRO A 118 13.65 -0.27 18.65
CA PRO A 118 13.17 1.05 18.28
C PRO A 118 13.36 1.38 16.80
N VAL A 119 12.37 2.01 16.19
CA VAL A 119 12.44 2.55 14.83
C VAL A 119 12.40 4.08 14.90
N SER A 120 13.45 4.73 14.43
CA SER A 120 13.58 6.20 14.48
C SER A 120 13.07 6.89 13.21
N CYS A 121 13.02 6.16 12.09
CA CYS A 121 12.61 6.66 10.79
C CYS A 121 11.56 5.72 10.19
N GLY A 122 10.34 6.22 10.03
CA GLY A 122 9.28 5.45 9.42
C GLY A 122 7.91 6.12 9.48
N ILE A 123 6.90 5.37 9.07
CA ILE A 123 5.51 5.81 9.08
C ILE A 123 4.70 4.71 9.74
N GLY A 124 4.16 4.99 10.93
CA GLY A 124 3.28 4.07 11.63
C GLY A 124 1.82 4.29 11.24
N THR A 125 1.06 3.20 11.14
CA THR A 125 -0.34 3.17 10.72
C THR A 125 -1.07 1.96 11.30
N HIS A 126 -2.35 1.82 10.96
CA HIS A 126 -3.19 0.70 11.38
C HIS A 126 -4.04 0.20 10.23
N ALA A 127 -4.15 -1.11 10.06
CA ALA A 127 -4.99 -1.70 9.02
C ALA A 127 -6.49 -1.40 9.25
N PRO A 128 -7.30 -1.34 8.19
CA PRO A 128 -6.88 -1.10 6.81
C PRO A 128 -6.25 0.30 6.66
N SER A 129 -5.20 0.43 5.84
CA SER A 129 -4.51 1.71 5.62
C SER A 129 -4.19 1.98 4.16
N THR A 130 -4.17 3.26 3.77
CA THR A 130 -3.64 3.71 2.49
C THR A 130 -2.93 5.05 2.67
N ILE A 131 -1.69 5.16 2.20
CA ILE A 131 -0.90 6.40 2.17
C ILE A 131 -0.45 6.64 0.74
N ILE A 132 -0.74 7.83 0.22
CA ILE A 132 -0.58 8.15 -1.21
C ILE A 132 0.47 9.23 -1.38
N TYR A 133 1.46 8.96 -2.22
CA TYR A 133 2.50 9.90 -2.62
C TYR A 133 2.46 10.12 -4.13
N ASP A 134 2.73 11.36 -4.56
CA ASP A 134 3.17 11.61 -5.92
C ASP A 134 4.68 11.34 -6.00
N LEU A 135 5.11 10.61 -7.03
CA LEU A 135 6.50 10.23 -7.20
C LEU A 135 7.26 11.36 -7.91
N PRO A 136 8.30 11.94 -7.26
CA PRO A 136 9.16 12.89 -7.94
C PRO A 136 9.96 12.21 -9.05
N GLU A 137 10.23 12.95 -10.13
CA GLU A 137 11.04 12.44 -11.23
C GLU A 137 12.47 12.09 -10.79
N GLY A 138 13.01 11.01 -11.36
CA GLY A 138 14.38 10.56 -11.10
C GLY A 138 14.51 9.56 -9.96
N TYR A 139 13.40 9.02 -9.45
CA TYR A 139 13.39 7.86 -8.57
C TYR A 139 12.71 6.68 -9.26
N THR A 140 13.34 5.51 -9.17
CA THR A 140 12.94 4.31 -9.93
C THR A 140 12.76 3.09 -9.06
N ARG A 141 13.00 3.18 -7.76
CA ARG A 141 12.92 2.06 -6.81
C ARG A 141 12.27 2.55 -5.53
N PHE A 142 11.41 1.73 -4.94
CA PHE A 142 10.95 1.88 -3.56
C PHE A 142 11.62 0.82 -2.70
N VAL A 143 12.17 1.22 -1.56
CA VAL A 143 12.82 0.32 -0.60
C VAL A 143 12.29 0.61 0.80
N ALA A 144 11.90 -0.43 1.53
CA ALA A 144 11.45 -0.32 2.91
C ALA A 144 11.56 -1.68 3.63
N ARG A 145 11.26 -1.69 4.92
CA ARG A 145 10.68 -2.88 5.56
C ARG A 145 9.25 -2.58 5.95
N GLY A 146 8.37 -3.55 5.82
CA GLY A 146 7.03 -3.52 6.42
C GLY A 146 7.02 -4.42 7.63
N GLY A 147 6.48 -3.98 8.77
CA GLY A 147 6.46 -4.80 9.97
C GLY A 147 5.35 -4.45 10.96
N LEU A 148 5.15 -5.31 11.95
CA LEU A 148 4.19 -5.11 13.02
C LEU A 148 4.78 -4.19 14.09
N ASP A 149 4.02 -3.16 14.46
CA ASP A 149 4.37 -2.32 15.61
C ASP A 149 4.02 -3.03 16.92
N LYS A 150 4.83 -2.77 17.95
CA LYS A 150 4.63 -3.27 19.31
C LYS A 150 3.26 -2.92 19.87
N GLY A 151 2.67 -1.80 19.46
CA GLY A 151 1.31 -1.41 19.86
C GLY A 151 0.27 -2.49 19.53
N GLY A 152 0.40 -3.14 18.37
CA GLY A 152 -0.44 -4.26 17.97
C GLY A 152 -0.03 -5.58 18.63
N VAL A 153 1.27 -5.92 18.52
CA VAL A 153 1.82 -7.18 19.06
C VAL A 153 1.63 -7.32 20.57
N GLY A 154 1.69 -6.20 21.31
CA GLY A 154 1.51 -6.18 22.76
C GLY A 154 0.09 -6.46 23.24
N GLN A 155 -0.90 -6.48 22.32
CA GLN A 155 -2.29 -6.76 22.64
C GLN A 155 -2.60 -8.24 22.41
N GLN A 156 -3.42 -8.83 23.28
CA GLN A 156 -3.90 -10.22 23.14
C GLN A 156 -2.77 -11.27 22.93
N GLY A 157 -1.57 -10.98 23.43
CA GLY A 157 -0.37 -11.82 23.22
C GLY A 157 0.04 -11.95 21.75
N GLY A 158 -0.32 -10.99 20.89
CA GLY A 158 0.00 -10.99 19.46
C GLY A 158 -0.73 -12.08 18.66
N LYS A 159 -1.82 -12.65 19.20
CA LYS A 159 -2.55 -13.74 18.53
C LYS A 159 -3.41 -13.26 17.36
N THR A 160 -3.87 -12.02 17.41
CA THR A 160 -4.76 -11.40 16.42
C THR A 160 -4.10 -10.24 15.69
N THR A 161 -2.76 -10.16 15.72
CA THR A 161 -2.02 -9.12 15.00
C THR A 161 -1.53 -9.72 13.68
N SER A 162 -2.05 -9.19 12.58
CA SER A 162 -1.73 -9.68 11.25
C SER A 162 -1.84 -8.57 10.21
N VAL A 163 -0.83 -8.42 9.34
CA VAL A 163 -0.86 -7.39 8.30
C VAL A 163 -0.33 -7.92 6.98
N ARG A 164 -0.71 -7.29 5.88
CA ARG A 164 -0.24 -7.61 4.54
C ARG A 164 0.07 -6.34 3.74
#